data_AF-W7W9T5-F1
#
_entry.id   AF-W7W9T5-F1
#
_cell.length_a   1.000
_cell.length_b   1.000
_cell.length_c   1.000
_cell.angle_alpha   90.00
_cell.angle_beta   90.00
_cell.angle_gamma   90.00
#
_symmetry.space_group_name_H-M   'P 1'
#
loop_
_entity.id
_entity.type
_entity.pdbx_description
1 polymer ?
#
loop_
_entity_poly.entity_id
_entity_poly.type
_entity_poly.pdbx_seq_one_letter_code
_entity_poly.pdbx_strand_id
1 'polypeptide(L)'
;MTARPRLADIDSLLAQAAPAPADIDFDLDAHHSTEVLLATHQVLVARCVIDFAGRGEPVESELVIPRRDCQGDRPRGIALWRAAQELLAQLLLRRPGVHPTIRIAIGSELVPLAAA
;
A
#
# COMPACT_ATOMS: atom_id res chain seq x y z
N MET A 1 31.65 23.54 -3.22
CA MET A 1 30.56 23.89 -4.17
C MET A 1 29.63 22.69 -4.28
N THR A 2 28.62 22.61 -3.44
CA THR A 2 27.66 21.49 -3.40
C THR A 2 26.56 21.72 -4.41
N ALA A 3 26.60 20.98 -5.52
CA ALA A 3 25.56 20.99 -6.54
C ALA A 3 24.23 20.54 -5.94
N ARG A 4 23.26 21.44 -5.85
CA ARG A 4 21.86 21.09 -5.57
C ARG A 4 21.32 20.31 -6.77
N PRO A 5 20.73 19.12 -6.59
CA PRO A 5 20.05 18.44 -7.67
C PRO A 5 18.91 19.34 -8.18
N ARG A 6 18.79 19.48 -9.50
CA ARG A 6 17.77 20.32 -10.13
C ARG A 6 16.43 19.61 -10.00
N LEU A 7 15.36 20.36 -9.76
CA LEU A 7 13.99 19.83 -9.61
C LEU A 7 13.57 18.88 -10.77
N ALA A 8 14.13 19.08 -11.97
CA ALA A 8 13.89 18.23 -13.14
C ALA A 8 14.36 16.78 -12.97
N ASP A 9 15.33 16.51 -12.09
CA ASP A 9 15.82 15.14 -11.85
C ASP A 9 14.85 14.33 -10.98
N ILE A 10 14.01 14.98 -10.17
CA ILE A 10 13.02 14.30 -9.30
C ILE A 10 11.86 13.76 -10.15
N ASP A 11 11.35 14.56 -11.09
CA ASP A 11 10.30 14.10 -12.02
C ASP A 11 10.79 12.93 -12.88
N SER A 12 12.07 12.93 -13.23
CA SER A 12 12.68 11.84 -14.01
C SER A 12 12.94 10.57 -13.20
N LEU A 13 13.12 10.68 -11.87
CA LEU A 13 13.19 9.54 -10.94
C LEU A 13 11.81 8.97 -10.60
N LEU A 14 10.77 9.82 -10.53
CA LEU A 14 9.38 9.41 -10.39
C LEU A 14 8.84 8.74 -11.66
N ALA A 15 9.31 9.14 -12.84
CA ALA A 15 8.97 8.52 -14.12
C ALA A 15 9.64 7.14 -14.35
N GLN A 16 10.66 6.80 -13.56
CA GLN A 16 11.26 5.47 -13.51
C GLN A 16 10.63 4.57 -12.43
N ALA A 17 9.64 5.07 -11.68
CA ALA A 17 8.75 4.18 -10.95
C ALA A 17 8.10 3.25 -11.97
N ALA A 18 8.20 1.95 -11.71
CA ALA A 18 7.75 0.84 -12.53
C ALA A 18 6.46 1.16 -13.33
N PRO A 19 6.31 0.63 -14.56
CA PRO A 19 5.08 0.81 -15.32
C PRO A 19 3.90 0.54 -14.39
N ALA A 20 2.95 1.49 -14.31
CA ALA A 20 1.73 1.33 -13.54
C ALA A 20 1.22 -0.08 -13.86
N PRO A 21 1.18 -0.99 -12.88
CA PRO A 21 0.98 -2.40 -13.19
C PRO A 21 -0.32 -2.51 -13.95
N ALA A 22 -0.21 -2.99 -15.20
CA ALA A 22 -1.32 -3.23 -16.09
C ALA A 22 -2.36 -4.00 -15.30
N ASP A 23 -3.58 -3.44 -15.24
CA ASP A 23 -4.79 -4.03 -14.66
C ASP A 23 -4.50 -5.34 -13.96
N ILE A 24 -3.93 -5.26 -12.74
CA ILE A 24 -3.87 -6.43 -11.88
C ILE A 24 -5.35 -6.78 -11.75
N ASP A 25 -5.73 -7.95 -12.23
CA ASP A 25 -7.07 -8.53 -12.13
C ASP A 25 -7.32 -8.85 -10.65
N PHE A 26 -7.34 -7.76 -9.88
CA PHE A 26 -7.77 -7.67 -8.52
C PHE A 26 -9.27 -7.78 -8.65
N ASP A 27 -9.81 -8.96 -8.36
CA ASP A 27 -11.24 -9.23 -8.41
C ASP A 27 -11.97 -8.16 -7.60
N LEU A 28 -12.46 -7.14 -8.30
CA LEU A 28 -12.96 -5.89 -7.73
C LEU A 28 -14.21 -6.15 -6.86
N ASP A 29 -14.88 -7.28 -7.10
CA ASP A 29 -16.08 -7.72 -6.38
C ASP A 29 -15.72 -8.45 -5.07
N ALA A 30 -14.50 -8.98 -4.92
CA ALA A 30 -14.01 -9.48 -3.63
C ALA A 30 -13.77 -8.35 -2.59
N HIS A 31 -13.80 -7.07 -2.98
CA HIS A 31 -13.35 -5.93 -2.16
C HIS A 31 -14.44 -5.30 -1.28
N HIS A 32 -15.59 -5.96 -1.16
CA HIS A 32 -16.73 -5.42 -0.40
C HIS A 32 -16.53 -5.38 1.12
N SER A 33 -15.46 -5.98 1.65
CA SER A 33 -15.30 -6.23 3.09
C SER A 33 -13.93 -5.86 3.63
N THR A 34 -13.21 -4.90 3.03
CA THR A 34 -11.97 -4.42 3.66
C THR A 34 -12.25 -3.92 5.07
N GLU A 35 -11.55 -4.43 6.09
CA GLU A 35 -11.79 -4.03 7.47
C GLU A 35 -11.32 -2.57 7.68
N VAL A 36 -12.29 -1.65 7.71
CA VAL A 36 -12.06 -0.22 7.92
C VAL A 36 -12.09 0.09 9.41
N LEU A 37 -10.96 0.54 9.94
CA LEU A 37 -10.80 0.91 11.35
C LEU A 37 -11.32 2.33 11.62
N LEU A 38 -11.11 3.24 10.67
CA LEU A 38 -11.52 4.63 10.77
C LEU A 38 -11.93 5.17 9.40
N ALA A 39 -13.05 5.85 9.33
CA ALA A 39 -13.46 6.60 8.14
C ALA A 39 -13.74 8.06 8.53
N THR A 40 -13.03 8.98 7.90
CA THR A 40 -13.22 10.42 8.04
C THR A 40 -13.51 11.05 6.68
N HIS A 41 -13.79 12.36 6.68
CA HIS A 41 -13.92 13.13 5.44
C HIS A 41 -12.60 13.28 4.67
N GLN A 42 -11.44 12.99 5.29
CA GLN A 42 -10.12 13.16 4.66
C GLN A 42 -9.44 11.84 4.33
N VAL A 43 -9.58 10.84 5.19
CA VAL A 43 -8.89 9.55 5.08
C VAL A 43 -9.77 8.40 5.52
N LEU A 44 -9.50 7.24 4.95
CA LEU A 44 -9.98 5.93 5.36
C LEU A 44 -8.77 5.12 5.83
N VAL A 45 -8.88 4.47 6.99
CA VAL A 45 -7.82 3.63 7.55
C VAL A 45 -8.28 2.18 7.47
N ALA A 46 -7.54 1.37 6.72
CA ALA A 46 -7.78 -0.06 6.57
C ALA A 46 -6.75 -0.86 7.37
N ARG A 47 -7.18 -1.95 8.01
CA ARG A 47 -6.27 -2.86 8.70
C ARG A 47 -5.49 -3.71 7.70
N CYS A 48 -4.21 -3.91 7.97
CA CYS A 48 -3.36 -4.84 7.26
C CYS A 48 -2.45 -5.62 8.21
N VAL A 49 -1.88 -6.71 7.70
CA VAL A 49 -0.91 -7.54 8.40
C VAL A 49 0.34 -7.60 7.55
N ILE A 50 1.49 -7.41 8.18
CA ILE A 50 2.81 -7.50 7.57
C ILE A 50 3.45 -8.81 8.01
N ASP A 51 3.80 -9.67 7.05
CA ASP A 51 4.58 -10.90 7.29
C ASP A 51 6.02 -10.71 6.78
N PHE A 52 7.01 -11.17 7.53
CA PHE A 52 8.43 -11.02 7.22
C PHE A 52 9.08 -12.33 6.71
N ALA A 53 8.43 -13.03 5.79
CA ALA A 53 8.96 -14.24 5.15
C ALA A 53 9.45 -15.28 6.17
N GLY A 54 8.64 -15.53 7.21
CA GLY A 54 8.96 -16.48 8.29
C GLY A 54 9.95 -15.98 9.34
N ARG A 55 10.35 -14.70 9.31
CA ARG A 55 11.14 -14.08 10.37
C ARG A 55 10.25 -13.36 11.38
N GLY A 56 9.98 -14.02 12.50
CA GLY A 56 9.22 -13.44 13.60
C GLY A 56 7.71 -13.50 13.38
N GLU A 57 6.97 -12.89 14.30
CA GLU A 57 5.50 -12.87 14.27
C GLU A 57 4.97 -11.84 13.25
N PRO A 58 3.85 -12.13 12.58
CA PRO A 58 3.16 -11.15 11.75
C PRO A 58 2.79 -9.92 12.59
N VAL A 59 2.91 -8.73 11.99
CA VAL A 59 2.66 -7.46 12.66
C VAL A 59 1.42 -6.81 12.08
N GLU A 60 0.47 -6.46 12.93
CA GLU A 60 -0.67 -5.64 12.52
C GLU A 60 -0.24 -4.20 12.25
N SER A 61 -0.79 -3.63 11.19
CA SER A 61 -0.49 -2.28 10.75
C SER A 61 -1.70 -1.69 10.03
N GLU A 62 -1.57 -0.42 9.66
CA GLU A 62 -2.64 0.37 9.07
C GLU A 62 -2.24 0.89 7.70
N LEU A 63 -3.20 0.91 6.78
CA LEU A 63 -3.11 1.57 5.49
C LEU A 63 -3.97 2.82 5.53
N VAL A 64 -3.33 3.98 5.37
CA VAL A 64 -4.01 5.27 5.33
C VAL A 64 -4.29 5.64 3.87
N ILE A 65 -5.57 5.77 3.55
CA ILE A 65 -6.04 5.93 2.17
C ILE A 65 -6.77 7.27 2.06
N PRO A 66 -6.31 8.20 1.20
CA PRO A 66 -6.99 9.48 1.01
C PRO A 66 -8.42 9.29 0.52
N ARG A 67 -9.36 10.09 1.05
CA ARG A 67 -10.79 9.94 0.75
C ARG A 67 -11.12 10.12 -0.74
N ARG A 68 -10.34 10.91 -1.47
CA ARG A 68 -10.46 11.09 -2.93
C ARG A 68 -10.22 9.79 -3.72
N ASP A 69 -9.49 8.85 -3.14
CA ASP A 69 -9.13 7.56 -3.75
C ASP A 69 -10.11 6.44 -3.28
N CYS A 70 -11.17 6.82 -2.58
CA CYS A 70 -12.26 5.97 -2.13
C CYS A 70 -13.53 6.14 -3.00
N GLN A 71 -14.45 5.18 -2.91
CA GLN A 71 -15.80 5.24 -3.43
C GLN A 71 -16.78 5.03 -2.27
N GLY A 72 -17.33 6.14 -1.75
CA GLY A 72 -18.02 6.12 -0.45
C GLY A 72 -17.05 5.68 0.65
N ASP A 73 -17.49 4.78 1.54
CA ASP A 73 -16.66 4.21 2.63
C ASP A 73 -15.78 3.04 2.20
N ARG A 74 -15.44 2.98 0.91
CA ARG A 74 -14.68 1.86 0.34
C ARG A 74 -13.43 2.37 -0.35
N PRO A 75 -12.24 1.88 0.00
CA PRO A 75 -11.06 2.21 -0.78
C PRO A 75 -11.10 1.51 -2.14
N ARG A 76 -10.63 2.18 -3.19
CA ARG A 76 -10.44 1.53 -4.50
C ARG A 76 -9.25 0.55 -4.41
N GLY A 77 -9.28 -0.54 -5.17
CA GLY A 77 -8.18 -1.53 -5.18
C GLY A 77 -6.81 -0.90 -5.45
N ILE A 78 -6.73 0.01 -6.43
CA ILE A 78 -5.50 0.77 -6.71
C ILE A 78 -5.03 1.64 -5.54
N ALA A 79 -5.96 2.17 -4.74
CA ALA A 79 -5.66 3.01 -3.59
C ALA A 79 -5.07 2.18 -2.44
N LEU A 80 -5.65 0.99 -2.19
CA LEU A 80 -5.10 -0.01 -1.28
C LEU A 80 -3.70 -0.41 -1.71
N TRP A 81 -3.50 -0.68 -3.00
CA TRP A 81 -2.21 -1.08 -3.53
C TRP A 81 -1.16 0.01 -3.34
N ARG A 82 -1.47 1.27 -3.66
CA ARG A 82 -0.55 2.40 -3.44
C ARG A 82 -0.19 2.57 -1.96
N ALA A 83 -1.19 2.54 -1.07
CA ALA A 83 -0.96 2.68 0.36
C ALA A 83 -0.06 1.54 0.91
N ALA A 84 -0.25 0.31 0.42
CA ALA A 84 0.58 -0.82 0.77
C ALA A 84 2.02 -0.67 0.24
N GLN A 85 2.20 -0.22 -1.01
CA GLN A 85 3.54 0.06 -1.56
C GLN A 85 4.28 1.15 -0.77
N GLU A 86 3.57 2.21 -0.37
CA GLU A 86 4.14 3.26 0.48
C GLU A 86 4.57 2.72 1.84
N LEU A 87 3.74 1.90 2.49
CA LEU A 87 4.07 1.25 3.75
C LEU A 87 5.29 0.33 3.59
N LEU A 88 5.33 -0.47 2.53
CA LEU A 88 6.45 -1.37 2.24
C LEU A 88 7.74 -0.58 2.05
N ALA A 89 7.70 0.50 1.26
CA ALA A 89 8.85 1.38 1.05
C ALA A 89 9.36 1.97 2.37
N GLN A 90 8.44 2.45 3.23
CA GLN A 90 8.82 2.98 4.55
C GLN A 90 9.46 1.91 5.45
N LEU A 91 8.95 0.68 5.41
CA LEU A 91 9.52 -0.45 6.17
C LEU A 91 10.93 -0.80 5.67
N LEU A 92 11.12 -0.89 4.35
CA LEU A 92 12.40 -1.21 3.74
C LEU A 92 13.46 -0.13 4.01
N LEU A 93 13.05 1.15 4.06
CA LEU A 93 13.94 2.24 4.47
C LEU A 93 14.41 2.10 5.93
N ARG A 94 13.54 1.64 6.83
CA ARG A 94 13.85 1.47 8.26
C ARG A 94 14.60 0.17 8.55
N ARG A 95 14.37 -0.87 7.74
CA ARG A 95 14.92 -2.22 7.91
C ARG A 95 15.41 -2.74 6.55
N PRO A 96 16.57 -2.28 6.06
CA PRO A 96 17.13 -2.81 4.83
C PRO A 96 17.42 -4.32 4.97
N GLY A 97 17.08 -5.11 3.95
CA GLY A 97 17.34 -6.56 3.91
C GLY A 97 16.22 -7.44 4.48
N VAL A 98 15.07 -6.89 4.86
CA VAL A 98 13.85 -7.70 5.08
C VAL A 98 13.04 -7.81 3.79
N HIS A 99 12.24 -8.87 3.68
CA HIS A 99 11.28 -9.08 2.59
C HIS A 99 9.87 -9.15 3.16
N PRO A 100 9.25 -7.99 3.49
CA PRO A 100 7.90 -7.97 4.01
C PRO A 100 6.90 -8.25 2.91
N THR A 101 5.81 -8.92 3.26
CA THR A 101 4.61 -9.04 2.42
C THR A 101 3.43 -8.44 3.19
N ILE A 102 2.58 -7.69 2.49
CA ILE A 102 1.40 -7.05 3.07
C ILE A 102 0.18 -7.88 2.70
N ARG A 103 -0.64 -8.20 3.70
CA ARG A 103 -1.93 -8.85 3.57
C ARG A 103 -3.01 -7.91 4.09
N ILE A 104 -4.12 -7.80 3.39
CA ILE A 104 -5.25 -6.96 3.80
C ILE A 104 -6.38 -7.84 4.29
N ALA A 105 -7.03 -7.42 5.37
CA ALA A 105 -8.24 -8.08 5.87
C ALA A 105 -9.43 -7.75 4.95
N ILE A 106 -9.97 -8.78 4.30
CA ILE A 106 -11.19 -8.73 3.50
C ILE A 106 -12.17 -9.74 4.11
N GLY A 107 -13.18 -9.24 4.83
CA GLY A 107 -14.12 -10.08 5.58
C GLY A 107 -13.40 -10.82 6.71
N SER A 108 -13.43 -12.15 6.68
CA SER A 108 -12.68 -13.01 7.61
C SER A 108 -11.33 -13.49 7.05
N GLU A 109 -10.93 -13.04 5.87
CA GLU A 109 -9.75 -13.53 5.17
C GLU A 109 -8.64 -12.48 5.09
N LEU A 110 -7.39 -12.94 5.10
CA LEU A 110 -6.22 -12.10 4.86
C LEU A 110 -5.68 -12.37 3.46
N VAL A 111 -5.92 -11.43 2.55
CA VAL A 111 -5.55 -11.56 1.13
C VAL A 111 -4.19 -10.90 0.90
N PRO A 112 -3.20 -11.60 0.31
CA PRO A 112 -1.93 -10.99 -0.03
C PRO A 112 -2.15 -9.93 -1.11
N LEU A 113 -1.59 -8.75 -0.88
CA LEU A 113 -1.60 -7.72 -1.89
C LEU A 113 -0.49 -8.04 -2.89
N ALA A 114 -0.85 -8.52 -4.09
CA ALA A 114 0.10 -9.04 -5.06
C ALA A 114 1.25 -8.04 -5.28
N ALA A 115 2.47 -8.48 -4.95
CA ALA A 115 3.68 -7.77 -5.32
C ALA A 115 3.91 -8.03 -6.80
N ALA A 116 3.74 -6.99 -7.63
CA ALA A 116 4.19 -7.00 -9.02
C ALA A 116 5.73 -6.96 -9.08
#